data_AF-S2YG33-F1
#
_entry.id   AF-S2YG33-F1
#
_cell.length_a   1.000
_cell.length_b   1.000
_cell.length_c   1.000
_cell.angle_alpha   90.00
_cell.angle_beta   90.00
_cell.angle_gamma   90.00
#
_symmetry.space_group_name_H-M   'P 1'
#
loop_
_entity.id
_entity.type
_entity.pdbx_description
1 polymer ?
#
loop_
_entity_poly.entity_id
_entity_poly.type
_entity_poly.pdbx_seq_one_letter_code
_entity_poly.pdbx_strand_id
1 'polypeptide(L)' 'MTASMAEDTLGHPARPGAPADYWDRVRRIVDQAPALTDDQRARIRAAFHTPAALAAA' A
#
# COMPACT_ATOMS: atom_id res chain seq x y z
N MET A 1 -33.85 -1.91 -16.02
CA MET A 1 -32.95 -3.07 -16.21
C MET A 1 -31.74 -2.80 -15.33
N THR A 2 -31.48 -3.72 -14.41
CA THR A 2 -30.94 -3.55 -13.06
C THR A 2 -29.53 -2.98 -12.94
N ALA A 3 -29.37 -2.16 -11.89
CA ALA A 3 -28.13 -1.61 -11.39
C ALA A 3 -27.09 -2.70 -11.07
N SER A 4 -25.86 -2.50 -11.54
CA SER A 4 -24.68 -3.20 -11.04
C SER A 4 -24.26 -2.53 -9.73
N MET A 5 -24.93 -2.89 -8.65
CA MET A 5 -24.37 -2.73 -7.30
C MET A 5 -23.43 -3.91 -7.10
N ALA A 6 -22.17 -3.75 -7.50
CA ALA A 6 -21.11 -4.58 -6.97
C ALA A 6 -21.10 -4.32 -5.46
N GLU A 7 -21.48 -5.35 -4.72
CA GLU A 7 -21.76 -5.34 -3.30
C GLU A 7 -20.53 -4.84 -2.52
N ASP A 8 -20.69 -3.65 -1.92
CA ASP A 8 -19.82 -3.06 -0.90
C ASP A 8 -19.82 -3.98 0.34
N THR A 9 -19.07 -5.07 0.24
CA THR A 9 -18.90 -6.05 1.30
C THR A 9 -17.76 -5.60 2.18
N LEU A 10 -18.02 -4.60 3.05
CA LEU A 10 -17.50 -4.46 4.43
C LEU A 10 -17.53 -3.00 4.95
N GLY A 11 -18.63 -2.26 4.80
CA GLY A 11 -19.02 -1.16 5.71
C GLY A 11 -17.92 -0.16 6.14
N HIS A 12 -16.93 0.07 5.30
CA HIS A 12 -15.78 0.91 5.65
C HIS A 12 -16.20 2.34 5.35
N PRO A 13 -16.20 3.26 6.32
CA PRO A 13 -16.54 4.65 6.04
C PRO A 13 -15.65 5.15 4.90
N ALA A 14 -16.25 5.84 3.93
CA ALA A 14 -15.55 6.41 2.79
C ALA A 14 -14.32 7.16 3.29
N ARG A 15 -13.13 6.63 2.98
CA ARG A 15 -11.87 7.24 3.41
C ARG A 15 -11.79 8.61 2.74
N PRO A 16 -11.61 9.71 3.50
CA PRO A 16 -11.39 11.02 2.91
C PRO A 16 -10.26 10.92 1.88
N GLY A 17 -10.42 11.61 0.74
CA GLY A 17 -9.37 11.70 -0.27
C GLY A 17 -8.05 12.12 0.38
N ALA A 18 -6.92 11.61 -0.12
CA ALA A 18 -5.62 11.93 0.44
C ALA A 18 -5.45 13.47 0.48
N PRO A 19 -5.16 14.06 1.65
CA PRO A 19 -4.86 15.48 1.74
C PRO A 19 -3.74 15.85 0.76
N ALA A 20 -3.74 17.08 0.22
CA ALA A 20 -2.67 17.54 -0.68
C ALA A 20 -1.26 17.30 -0.10
N ASP A 21 -1.14 17.42 1.22
CA ASP A 21 0.12 17.25 1.98
C ASP A 21 0.38 15.80 2.44
N TYR A 22 -0.37 14.81 1.95
CA TYR A 22 -0.25 13.41 2.38
C TYR A 22 1.18 12.89 2.22
N TRP A 23 1.80 13.14 1.07
CA TRP A 23 3.16 12.69 0.79
C TRP A 23 4.21 13.42 1.61
N ASP A 24 4.00 14.71 1.92
CA ASP A 24 4.90 15.45 2.81
C ASP A 24 4.86 14.89 4.24
N ARG A 25 3.66 14.53 4.73
CA ARG A 25 3.52 13.83 6.01
C ARG A 25 4.22 12.48 5.99
N VAL A 26 4.04 11.69 4.94
CA VAL A 26 4.70 10.38 4.79
C VAL A 26 6.21 10.55 4.78
N ARG A 27 6.75 11.50 4.01
CA ARG A 27 8.19 11.79 3.97
C ARG A 27 8.72 12.13 5.36
N ARG A 28 8.08 13.04 6.09
CA ARG A 28 8.48 13.37 7.47
C ARG A 28 8.51 12.15 8.39
N ILE A 29 7.54 11.26 8.29
CA ILE A 29 7.49 10.04 9.12
C ILE A 29 8.63 9.10 8.75
N VAL A 30 8.86 8.89 7.45
CA VAL A 30 9.94 8.02 6.94
C VAL A 30 11.31 8.57 7.32
N ASP A 31 11.52 9.88 7.25
CA ASP A 31 12.78 10.53 7.61
C ASP A 31 13.13 10.39 9.11
N GLN A 32 12.12 10.20 9.96
CA GLN A 32 12.30 9.98 11.40
C GLN A 32 12.45 8.49 11.77
N ALA A 33 12.27 7.57 10.82
CA ALA A 33 12.31 6.14 11.11
C ALA A 33 13.77 5.67 11.34
N PRO A 34 13.99 4.71 12.25
CA PRO A 34 15.29 4.09 12.42
C PRO A 34 15.70 3.34 11.14
N ALA A 35 17.00 3.25 10.89
CA ALA A 35 17.52 2.49 9.77
C ALA A 35 17.14 1.00 9.89
N LEU A 36 16.74 0.39 8.77
CA LEU A 36 16.45 -1.04 8.73
C LEU A 36 17.73 -1.85 8.89
N THR A 37 17.65 -2.91 9.72
CA THR A 37 18.71 -3.92 9.79
C THR A 37 18.80 -4.70 8.49
N ASP A 38 19.92 -5.37 8.25
CA ASP A 38 20.13 -6.17 7.04
C ASP A 38 19.09 -7.30 6.92
N ASP A 39 18.74 -7.95 8.03
CA ASP A 39 17.69 -8.97 8.07
C ASP A 39 16.31 -8.42 7.70
N GLN A 40 15.94 -7.25 8.22
CA GLN A 40 14.67 -6.59 7.87
C GLN A 40 14.64 -6.22 6.39
N ARG A 41 15.75 -5.68 5.88
CA ARG A 41 15.91 -5.33 4.47
C ARG A 41 15.81 -6.57 3.57
N ALA A 42 16.42 -7.69 3.96
CA ALA A 42 16.36 -8.96 3.24
C ALA A 42 14.93 -9.51 3.18
N ARG A 43 14.19 -9.47 4.30
CA ARG A 43 12.78 -9.90 4.35
C ARG A 43 11.88 -9.03 3.49
N ILE A 44 12.02 -7.70 3.57
CA ILE A 44 11.27 -6.77 2.72
C ILE A 44 11.59 -7.05 1.25
N ARG A 45 12.87 -7.19 0.89
CA ARG A 45 13.25 -7.55 -0.47
C ARG A 45 12.58 -8.85 -0.91
N ALA A 46 12.66 -9.92 -0.13
CA ALA A 46 12.01 -11.19 -0.48
C ALA A 46 10.49 -11.07 -0.66
N ALA A 47 9.81 -10.25 0.15
CA ALA A 47 8.36 -10.06 0.08
C ALA A 47 7.90 -9.31 -1.18
N PHE A 48 8.67 -8.32 -1.64
CA PHE A 48 8.28 -7.46 -2.77
C PHE A 48 8.98 -7.81 -4.09
N HIS A 49 10.03 -8.63 -4.07
CA HIS A 49 10.66 -9.18 -5.27
C HIS A 49 9.97 -10.48 -5.70
N THR A 50 8.67 -10.39 -6.04
CA THR A 50 8.04 -11.42 -6.86
C THR A 50 8.56 -11.25 -8.29
N PRO A 51 9.24 -12.25 -8.90
CA PRO A 51 9.57 -12.17 -10.31
C PRO A 51 8.26 -12.00 -11.09
N ALA A 52 8.25 -11.09 -12.07
CA ALA A 52 7.10 -10.74 -12.90
C ALA A 52 6.58 -11.88 -13.81
N ALA A 53 6.72 -13.14 -13.39
CA ALA A 53 6.40 -14.35 -14.15
C ALA A 53 4.91 -14.76 -14.08
N LEU A 54 4.07 -14.04 -13.32
CA LEU A 54 2.63 -14.32 -13.16
C LEU A 54 1.71 -13.27 -13.80
N ALA A 55 2.24 -12.33 -14.58
CA ALA A 55 1.45 -11.33 -15.30
C ALA A 55 1.13 -11.73 -16.77
N ALA A 56 1.49 -12.94 -17.19
CA ALA A 56 1.31 -13.40 -18.57
C ALA A 56 0.94 -14.90 -18.68
N ALA A 57 0.00 -15.38 -17.86
CA ALA A 57 -0.62 -16.70 -17.99
C ALA A 57 -2.14 -16.58 -18.01
#